data_AF-A0A177E9C0-F1
#
_entry.id   AF-A0A177E9C0-F1
#
_cell.length_a   1.000
_cell.length_b   1.000
_cell.length_c   1.000
_cell.angle_alpha   90.00
_cell.angle_beta   90.00
_cell.angle_gamma   90.00
#
_symmetry.space_group_name_H-M   'P 1'
#
loop_
_entity.id
_entity.type
_entity.pdbx_description
1 polymer ?
#
loop_
_entity_poly.entity_id
_entity_poly.type
_entity_poly.pdbx_seq_one_letter_code
_entity_poly.pdbx_strand_id
1 'polypeptide(L)'
;MLRVKIWLFIFVFVLFPSHAFALETHLSPERILVVVNAKSPKSKRVAAFYQKARHIPPENMLYLPMPTREEIARPIYLKFIETPMRRFLEKKGWQDKILVILLMPDVPHKIAGKVAKNGDAASVDSELTLLYRKMLFGPYNKNGWLPNPYFQSAVNEPFEHDRYDIYLVARIDGYTEKDALALIKRAIATRETRPPYTLVLDAKNGPARPGDNWLHAAYLLLKDFPGLEIEASFDPAFLVSGERVIGYASWGSNDPNYPKDRKLYFKFLPGAIGVTYVSTSARTFIEPPAHWQVNRGRKHFHQGSPQSLIADLVRLGITGISGNAYEPYLSACARPHLLFPAYLKGKTLVESYYRSLAYLSWQTVLLGDPLASLKPTENIKKPLKNWFTQRKRAYEAAKKEKNYLLLAQIEMHIGWAERALNYLKKLREEKGGLPPQAYNILFKIARENKNLENRVLLFLKNDPAENARVIRAFIYLKQKKYAWMEKVFLETPPKTAEAFFLLGKARLGLKDCENAIKLIEKAIALKPDAWGFYPDLYKALKACGQKERAERIKAKLLQMPFLTEFWLELKN
;
A
#
# COMPACT_ATOMS: atom_id res chain seq x y z
N MET A 1 -42.64 -53.68 34.16
CA MET A 1 -41.73 -52.87 35.00
C MET A 1 -40.29 -53.28 34.70
N LEU A 2 -39.59 -52.55 33.83
CA LEU A 2 -38.18 -52.80 33.52
C LEU A 2 -37.39 -51.53 33.85
N ARG A 3 -36.50 -51.62 34.86
CA ARG A 3 -35.64 -50.53 35.32
C ARG A 3 -34.51 -50.28 34.32
N VAL A 4 -34.49 -49.10 33.70
CA VAL A 4 -33.36 -48.62 32.88
C VAL A 4 -32.32 -47.98 33.79
N LYS A 5 -31.11 -48.54 33.82
CA LYS A 5 -29.94 -47.96 34.50
C LYS A 5 -29.33 -46.87 33.61
N ILE A 6 -29.34 -45.64 34.12
CA ILE A 6 -28.69 -44.48 33.49
C ILE A 6 -27.18 -44.57 33.79
N TRP A 7 -26.37 -44.71 32.74
CA TRP A 7 -24.92 -44.57 32.82
C TRP A 7 -24.55 -43.10 32.61
N LEU A 8 -23.93 -42.49 33.62
CA LEU A 8 -23.44 -41.13 33.62
C LEU A 8 -22.09 -41.08 32.87
N PHE A 9 -22.08 -40.57 31.63
CA PHE A 9 -20.83 -40.30 30.90
C PHE A 9 -20.23 -38.98 31.41
N ILE A 10 -19.12 -39.09 32.15
CA ILE A 10 -18.28 -37.94 32.53
C ILE A 10 -17.48 -37.52 31.29
N PHE A 11 -17.88 -36.42 30.66
CA PHE A 11 -17.09 -35.76 29.61
C PHE A 11 -15.91 -35.03 30.28
N VAL A 12 -14.72 -35.63 30.23
CA VAL A 12 -13.47 -34.93 30.53
C VAL A 12 -13.18 -33.99 29.37
N PHE A 13 -13.42 -32.70 29.55
CA PHE A 13 -12.93 -31.65 28.67
C PHE A 13 -11.40 -31.63 28.75
N VAL A 14 -10.72 -32.33 27.83
CA VAL A 14 -9.32 -32.06 27.54
C VAL A 14 -9.27 -30.68 26.90
N LEU A 15 -8.91 -29.67 27.71
CA LEU A 15 -8.50 -28.35 27.24
C LEU A 15 -7.26 -28.53 26.36
N PHE A 16 -7.45 -28.78 25.07
CA PHE A 16 -6.39 -28.55 24.11
C PHE A 16 -6.04 -27.06 24.21
N PRO A 17 -4.79 -26.68 24.50
CA PRO A 17 -4.39 -25.29 24.41
C PRO A 17 -4.72 -24.85 22.99
N SER A 18 -5.56 -23.83 22.88
CA SER A 18 -5.84 -23.12 21.64
C SER A 18 -4.49 -22.72 21.07
N HIS A 19 -3.94 -23.51 20.15
CA HIS A 19 -2.75 -23.11 19.42
C HIS A 19 -3.19 -21.90 18.62
N ALA A 20 -2.90 -20.70 19.13
CA ALA A 20 -3.03 -19.49 18.37
C ALA A 20 -2.15 -19.68 17.14
N PHE A 21 -2.76 -20.05 16.01
CA PHE A 21 -2.06 -20.32 14.76
C PHE A 21 -1.11 -19.16 14.48
N ALA A 22 0.20 -19.43 14.55
CA ALA A 22 1.22 -18.46 14.20
C ALA A 22 1.07 -18.13 12.72
N LEU A 23 1.22 -16.85 12.35
CA LEU A 23 1.20 -16.50 10.94
C LEU A 23 2.47 -17.01 10.27
N GLU A 24 2.30 -17.60 9.09
CA GLU A 24 3.41 -18.00 8.24
C GLU A 24 4.13 -16.76 7.69
N THR A 25 5.46 -16.82 7.71
CA THR A 25 6.32 -15.91 6.93
C THR A 25 7.43 -16.72 6.29
N HIS A 26 7.88 -16.28 5.12
CA HIS A 26 9.10 -16.81 4.49
C HIS A 26 10.31 -15.91 4.78
N LEU A 27 10.11 -14.80 5.49
CA LEU A 27 11.17 -13.85 5.80
C LEU A 27 12.08 -14.42 6.88
N SER A 28 13.37 -14.44 6.57
CA SER A 28 14.44 -14.96 7.41
C SER A 28 15.75 -14.23 7.09
N PRO A 29 16.75 -14.27 7.98
CA PRO A 29 18.05 -13.64 7.75
C PRO A 29 18.66 -13.94 6.37
N GLU A 30 18.48 -15.17 5.88
CA GLU A 30 19.02 -15.66 4.60
C GLU A 30 18.31 -15.07 3.38
N ARG A 31 17.09 -14.52 3.55
CA ARG A 31 16.30 -13.89 2.48
C ARG A 31 16.46 -12.35 2.45
N ILE A 32 17.37 -11.78 3.24
CA ILE A 32 17.63 -10.33 3.31
C ILE A 32 18.98 -10.00 2.67
N LEU A 33 19.00 -9.07 1.71
CA LEU A 33 20.23 -8.45 1.20
C LEU A 33 20.46 -7.13 1.94
N VAL A 34 21.55 -7.03 2.70
CA VAL A 34 21.93 -5.79 3.41
C VAL A 34 22.84 -4.96 2.52
N VAL A 35 22.44 -3.74 2.22
CA VAL A 35 23.18 -2.81 1.34
C VAL A 35 23.88 -1.76 2.19
N VAL A 36 25.21 -1.77 2.13
CA VAL A 36 26.09 -0.91 2.93
C VAL A 36 26.77 0.10 2.02
N ASN A 37 26.75 1.37 2.41
CA ASN A 37 27.58 2.37 1.75
C ASN A 37 29.03 2.17 2.18
N ALA A 38 29.86 1.61 1.29
CA ALA A 38 31.26 1.29 1.57
C ALA A 38 32.10 2.53 1.93
N LYS A 39 31.68 3.72 1.49
CA LYS A 39 32.34 5.01 1.80
C LYS A 39 31.94 5.60 3.15
N SER A 40 30.93 5.05 3.83
CA SER A 40 30.48 5.55 5.14
C SER A 40 30.94 4.64 6.28
N PRO A 41 31.77 5.14 7.22
CA PRO A 41 32.10 4.43 8.46
C PRO A 41 30.86 4.12 9.31
N LYS A 42 29.90 5.06 9.40
CA LYS A 42 28.63 4.89 10.12
C LYS A 42 27.83 3.71 9.54
N SER A 43 27.67 3.68 8.21
CA SER A 43 26.98 2.60 7.49
C SER A 43 27.60 1.24 7.81
N LYS A 44 28.94 1.14 7.77
CA LYS A 44 29.67 -0.11 8.07
C LYS A 44 29.48 -0.59 9.51
N ARG A 45 29.56 0.32 10.50
CA ARG A 45 29.39 -0.05 11.92
C ARG A 45 27.97 -0.51 12.24
N VAL A 46 26.97 0.21 11.75
CA VAL A 46 25.56 -0.18 11.92
C VAL A 46 25.26 -1.50 11.22
N ALA A 47 25.79 -1.71 10.01
CA ALA A 47 25.65 -2.96 9.27
C ALA A 47 26.27 -4.15 10.02
N ALA A 48 27.47 -3.99 10.58
CA ALA A 48 28.14 -5.03 11.36
C ALA A 48 27.35 -5.39 12.63
N PHE A 49 26.80 -4.39 13.31
CA PHE A 49 25.91 -4.61 14.46
C PHE A 49 24.65 -5.38 14.05
N TYR A 50 23.97 -4.94 12.98
CA TYR A 50 22.77 -5.62 12.47
C TYR A 50 23.05 -7.06 12.05
N GLN A 51 24.15 -7.29 11.31
CA GLN A 51 24.57 -8.60 10.86
C GLN A 51 24.73 -9.57 12.02
N LYS A 52 25.46 -9.15 13.07
CA LYS A 52 25.68 -9.97 14.27
C LYS A 52 24.35 -10.24 15.00
N ALA A 53 23.53 -9.21 15.17
CA ALA A 53 22.33 -9.29 15.99
C ALA A 53 21.17 -10.07 15.34
N ARG A 54 21.11 -10.10 14.00
CA ARG A 54 20.11 -10.86 13.23
C ARG A 54 20.67 -12.13 12.57
N HIS A 55 21.95 -12.43 12.77
CA HIS A 55 22.64 -13.54 12.11
C HIS A 55 22.50 -13.51 10.58
N ILE A 56 22.64 -12.33 9.99
CA ILE A 56 22.61 -12.19 8.53
C ILE A 56 23.83 -12.91 7.93
N PRO A 57 23.66 -13.80 6.94
CA PRO A 57 24.78 -14.50 6.32
C PRO A 57 25.81 -13.51 5.74
N PRO A 58 27.13 -13.75 5.88
CA PRO A 58 28.15 -12.86 5.34
C PRO A 58 28.00 -12.56 3.85
N GLU A 59 27.57 -13.55 3.07
CA GLU A 59 27.34 -13.42 1.64
C GLU A 59 26.13 -12.56 1.26
N ASN A 60 25.26 -12.27 2.23
CA ASN A 60 24.12 -11.36 2.08
C ASN A 60 24.47 -9.89 2.40
N MET A 61 25.74 -9.60 2.72
CA MET A 61 26.25 -8.24 2.94
C MET A 61 26.84 -7.66 1.65
N LEU A 62 26.18 -6.66 1.06
CA LEU A 62 26.58 -6.01 -0.18
C LEU A 62 27.14 -4.60 0.09
N TYR A 63 28.45 -4.46 -0.06
CA TYR A 63 29.15 -3.18 0.09
C TYR A 63 29.30 -2.50 -1.28
N LEU A 64 28.67 -1.33 -1.44
CA LEU A 64 28.74 -0.55 -2.68
C LEU A 64 29.36 0.82 -2.41
N PRO A 65 30.36 1.25 -3.19
CA PRO A 65 30.90 2.60 -3.07
C PRO A 65 29.92 3.60 -3.70
N MET A 66 29.26 4.42 -2.88
CA MET A 66 28.28 5.41 -3.35
C MET A 66 28.45 6.75 -2.61
N PRO A 67 27.92 7.87 -3.14
CA PRO A 67 27.91 9.14 -2.43
C PRO A 67 27.21 9.05 -1.07
N THR A 68 27.66 9.81 -0.08
CA THR A 68 27.02 9.91 1.25
C THR A 68 25.97 11.01 1.34
N ARG A 69 25.79 11.82 0.29
CA ARG A 69 24.71 12.82 0.23
C ARG A 69 23.35 12.14 0.10
N GLU A 70 22.34 12.77 0.71
CA GLU A 70 20.98 12.21 0.79
C GLU A 70 20.27 12.17 -0.56
N GLU A 71 20.53 13.17 -1.43
CA GLU A 71 19.92 13.33 -2.73
C GLU A 71 20.92 13.15 -3.88
N ILE A 72 20.54 12.31 -4.84
CA ILE A 72 21.36 11.98 -6.02
C ILE A 72 20.53 12.08 -7.30
N ALA A 73 21.18 12.41 -8.41
CA ALA A 73 20.55 12.36 -9.73
C ALA A 73 20.29 10.90 -10.17
N ARG A 74 19.28 10.67 -11.02
CA ARG A 74 18.93 9.34 -11.56
C ARG A 74 20.14 8.58 -12.15
N PRO A 75 21.03 9.18 -12.97
CA PRO A 75 22.20 8.46 -13.50
C PRO A 75 23.16 7.98 -12.39
N ILE A 76 23.27 8.72 -11.29
CA ILE A 76 24.11 8.35 -10.14
C ILE A 76 23.51 7.16 -9.40
N TYR A 77 22.20 7.15 -9.19
CA TYR A 77 21.49 5.98 -8.63
C TYR A 77 21.71 4.74 -9.50
N LEU A 78 21.52 4.87 -10.82
CA LEU A 78 21.70 3.76 -11.74
C LEU A 78 23.12 3.23 -11.71
N LYS A 79 24.12 4.12 -11.71
CA LYS A 79 25.55 3.77 -11.75
C LYS A 79 26.05 3.13 -10.46
N PHE A 80 25.66 3.65 -9.30
CA PHE A 80 26.27 3.28 -8.02
C PHE A 80 25.41 2.39 -7.12
N ILE A 81 24.10 2.27 -7.38
CA ILE A 81 23.17 1.52 -6.53
C ILE A 81 22.46 0.43 -7.34
N GLU A 82 21.59 0.80 -8.27
CA GLU A 82 20.70 -0.16 -8.94
C GLU A 82 21.46 -1.14 -9.83
N THR A 83 22.32 -0.65 -10.73
CA THR A 83 23.05 -1.54 -11.67
C THR A 83 24.03 -2.48 -10.96
N PRO A 84 24.86 -2.02 -10.00
CA PRO A 84 25.71 -2.93 -9.24
C PRO A 84 24.93 -3.99 -8.47
N MET A 85 23.81 -3.61 -7.83
CA MET A 85 22.95 -4.55 -7.10
C MET A 85 22.30 -5.57 -8.05
N ARG A 86 21.78 -5.11 -9.19
CA ARG A 86 21.24 -5.98 -10.25
C ARG A 86 22.28 -7.01 -10.69
N ARG A 87 23.50 -6.56 -11.03
CA ARG A 87 24.60 -7.43 -11.46
C ARG A 87 24.99 -8.43 -10.38
N PHE A 88 24.99 -8.02 -9.11
CA PHE A 88 25.24 -8.92 -7.98
C PHE A 88 24.19 -10.04 -7.91
N LEU A 89 22.90 -9.68 -7.94
CA LEU A 89 21.79 -10.64 -7.91
C LEU A 89 21.81 -11.58 -9.11
N GLU A 90 22.08 -11.06 -10.32
CA GLU A 90 22.21 -11.85 -11.55
C GLU A 90 23.37 -12.84 -11.49
N LYS A 91 24.57 -12.37 -11.09
CA LYS A 91 25.76 -13.21 -10.98
C LYS A 91 25.56 -14.36 -9.98
N LYS A 92 24.79 -14.12 -8.92
CA LYS A 92 24.51 -15.11 -7.88
C LYS A 92 23.30 -16.00 -8.18
N GLY A 93 22.44 -15.64 -9.14
CA GLY A 93 21.16 -16.32 -9.35
C GLY A 93 20.21 -16.17 -8.16
N TRP A 94 20.25 -15.02 -7.47
CA TRP A 94 19.57 -14.80 -6.19
C TRP A 94 18.26 -14.02 -6.28
N GLN A 95 17.72 -13.85 -7.49
CA GLN A 95 16.48 -13.13 -7.72
C GLN A 95 15.33 -13.66 -6.86
N ASP A 96 15.18 -14.98 -6.75
CA ASP A 96 14.15 -15.59 -5.91
C ASP A 96 14.62 -15.83 -4.45
N LYS A 97 15.94 -15.84 -4.19
CA LYS A 97 16.49 -15.99 -2.83
C LYS A 97 16.22 -14.75 -1.98
N ILE A 98 16.45 -13.56 -2.51
CA ILE A 98 16.30 -12.33 -1.72
C ILE A 98 14.84 -11.89 -1.80
N LEU A 99 14.17 -11.74 -0.65
CA LEU A 99 12.82 -11.15 -0.57
C LEU A 99 12.87 -9.68 -0.13
N VAL A 100 13.89 -9.33 0.66
CA VAL A 100 14.02 -8.01 1.27
C VAL A 100 15.38 -7.40 0.95
N ILE A 101 15.39 -6.12 0.59
CA ILE A 101 16.59 -5.28 0.53
C ILE A 101 16.56 -4.35 1.74
N LEU A 102 17.59 -4.41 2.57
CA LEU A 102 17.73 -3.54 3.75
C LEU A 102 18.85 -2.52 3.52
N LEU A 103 18.48 -1.23 3.51
CA LEU A 103 19.41 -0.14 3.31
C LEU A 103 19.96 0.35 4.66
N MET A 104 21.29 0.49 4.75
CA MET A 104 21.96 1.02 5.94
C MET A 104 22.11 2.55 5.89
N PRO A 105 22.47 3.21 7.01
CA PRO A 105 22.65 4.65 7.04
C PRO A 105 23.60 5.15 5.95
N ASP A 106 23.39 6.38 5.49
CA ASP A 106 24.15 7.04 4.42
C ASP A 106 24.11 6.36 3.05
N VAL A 107 23.26 5.34 2.84
CA VAL A 107 22.77 5.03 1.50
C VAL A 107 21.84 6.19 1.09
N PRO A 108 22.08 6.88 -0.05
CA PRO A 108 21.19 7.95 -0.51
C PRO A 108 19.73 7.49 -0.51
N HIS A 109 18.81 8.34 -0.06
CA HIS A 109 17.39 7.98 0.01
C HIS A 109 16.53 8.77 -0.99
N LYS A 110 17.07 9.83 -1.62
CA LYS A 110 16.33 10.65 -2.57
C LYS A 110 16.93 10.62 -3.96
N ILE A 111 16.04 10.71 -4.93
CA ILE A 111 16.34 10.77 -6.34
C ILE A 111 15.77 12.06 -6.88
N ALA A 112 16.65 12.94 -7.31
CA ALA A 112 16.26 14.17 -7.96
C ALA A 112 15.53 13.89 -9.28
N GLY A 113 14.44 14.63 -9.50
CA GLY A 113 13.58 14.54 -10.68
C GLY A 113 12.43 15.55 -10.57
N LYS A 114 11.43 15.44 -11.45
CA LYS A 114 10.23 16.28 -11.35
C LYS A 114 9.36 15.82 -10.18
N VAL A 115 9.10 16.69 -9.21
CA VAL A 115 8.17 16.42 -8.10
C VAL A 115 6.74 16.69 -8.57
N ALA A 116 6.01 15.64 -8.94
CA ALA A 116 4.61 15.68 -9.33
C ALA A 116 3.99 14.27 -9.29
N LYS A 117 2.66 14.15 -9.37
CA LYS A 117 1.97 12.85 -9.49
C LYS A 117 2.53 11.96 -10.60
N ASN A 118 2.83 12.57 -11.75
CA ASN A 118 3.39 11.90 -12.93
C ASN A 118 4.85 12.34 -13.18
N GLY A 119 5.56 12.76 -12.13
CA GLY A 119 6.98 13.11 -12.20
C GLY A 119 7.88 11.93 -11.85
N ASP A 120 9.20 12.09 -11.99
CA ASP A 120 10.20 11.02 -11.80
C ASP A 120 11.14 11.25 -10.62
N ALA A 121 10.84 12.22 -9.75
CA ALA A 121 11.43 12.26 -8.41
C ALA A 121 10.90 11.08 -7.59
N ALA A 122 11.77 10.43 -6.83
CA ALA A 122 11.41 9.25 -6.05
C ALA A 122 12.34 9.07 -4.84
N SER A 123 11.99 8.18 -3.93
CA SER A 123 12.93 7.62 -2.97
C SER A 123 13.71 6.44 -3.59
N VAL A 124 14.97 6.30 -3.20
CA VAL A 124 15.81 5.15 -3.58
C VAL A 124 15.15 3.85 -3.12
N ASP A 125 14.60 3.89 -1.90
CA ASP A 125 13.88 2.80 -1.26
C ASP A 125 12.72 2.30 -2.14
N SER A 126 11.84 3.21 -2.60
CA SER A 126 10.66 2.85 -3.40
C SER A 126 11.01 2.40 -4.82
N GLU A 127 12.05 2.96 -5.46
CA GLU A 127 12.51 2.49 -6.78
C GLU A 127 13.11 1.09 -6.71
N LEU A 128 13.87 0.77 -5.66
CA LEU A 128 14.48 -0.56 -5.50
C LEU A 128 13.45 -1.68 -5.35
N THR A 129 12.22 -1.36 -4.90
CA THR A 129 11.13 -2.35 -4.85
C THR A 129 10.84 -2.95 -6.22
N LEU A 130 11.03 -2.19 -7.30
CA LEU A 130 10.75 -2.62 -8.67
C LEU A 130 11.94 -3.27 -9.37
N LEU A 131 13.06 -3.49 -8.68
CA LEU A 131 14.24 -4.09 -9.30
C LEU A 131 13.96 -5.51 -9.82
N TYR A 132 13.24 -6.35 -9.07
CA TYR A 132 12.83 -7.69 -9.53
C TYR A 132 11.99 -7.61 -10.81
N ARG A 133 10.95 -6.75 -10.82
CA ARG A 133 10.10 -6.47 -11.99
C ARG A 133 10.91 -6.03 -13.20
N LYS A 134 11.87 -5.11 -13.01
CA LYS A 134 12.74 -4.59 -14.06
C LYS A 134 13.63 -5.68 -14.65
N MET A 135 14.15 -6.57 -13.80
CA MET A 135 14.98 -7.70 -14.23
C MET A 135 14.19 -8.76 -15.02
N LEU A 136 12.88 -8.90 -14.73
CA LEU A 136 11.97 -9.77 -15.45
C LEU A 136 11.53 -9.19 -16.80
N PHE A 137 10.93 -8.00 -16.79
CA PHE A 137 10.18 -7.46 -17.92
C PHE A 137 10.89 -6.29 -18.64
N GLY A 138 12.01 -5.81 -18.12
CA GLY A 138 12.72 -4.64 -18.63
C GLY A 138 12.22 -3.32 -18.03
N PRO A 139 12.53 -2.18 -18.67
CA PRO A 139 12.23 -0.85 -18.12
C PRO A 139 10.73 -0.60 -17.91
N TYR A 140 10.36 -0.21 -16.69
CA TYR A 140 9.02 0.27 -16.34
C TYR A 140 8.88 1.78 -16.55
N ASN A 141 7.64 2.27 -16.54
CA ASN A 141 7.37 3.70 -16.58
C ASN A 141 7.75 4.34 -15.24
N LYS A 142 8.83 5.12 -15.26
CA LYS A 142 9.35 5.86 -14.10
C LYS A 142 8.56 7.12 -13.73
N ASN A 143 7.63 7.55 -14.58
CA ASN A 143 6.84 8.75 -14.35
C ASN A 143 5.62 8.41 -13.50
N GLY A 144 5.61 8.89 -12.26
CA GLY A 144 4.59 8.60 -11.27
C GLY A 144 4.75 7.22 -10.64
N TRP A 145 3.72 6.82 -9.90
CA TRP A 145 3.73 5.58 -9.16
C TRP A 145 3.26 4.36 -9.97
N LEU A 146 3.67 3.18 -9.52
CA LEU A 146 3.08 1.90 -9.94
C LEU A 146 2.30 1.25 -8.79
N PRO A 147 1.23 0.49 -9.07
CA PRO A 147 0.54 -0.27 -8.04
C PRO A 147 1.48 -1.27 -7.36
N ASN A 148 1.39 -1.34 -6.03
CA ASN A 148 2.02 -2.38 -5.25
C ASN A 148 1.19 -3.68 -5.36
N PRO A 149 1.72 -4.78 -5.93
CA PRO A 149 0.98 -6.02 -6.05
C PRO A 149 0.69 -6.68 -4.69
N TYR A 150 1.43 -6.34 -3.62
CA TYR A 150 1.21 -6.86 -2.27
C TYR A 150 0.16 -6.08 -1.47
N PHE A 151 -0.32 -4.95 -2.00
CA PHE A 151 -1.31 -4.13 -1.33
C PHE A 151 -2.61 -4.92 -1.09
N GLN A 152 -3.14 -4.88 0.13
CA GLN A 152 -4.35 -5.62 0.55
C GLN A 152 -4.28 -7.15 0.39
N SER A 153 -3.09 -7.74 0.24
CA SER A 153 -2.97 -9.20 0.26
C SER A 153 -3.52 -9.80 1.55
N ALA A 154 -3.89 -11.08 1.50
CA ALA A 154 -4.47 -11.77 2.65
C ALA A 154 -3.47 -11.82 3.81
N VAL A 155 -3.94 -11.58 5.04
CA VAL A 155 -3.06 -11.49 6.23
C VAL A 155 -2.35 -12.80 6.53
N ASN A 156 -2.92 -13.94 6.15
CA ASN A 156 -2.32 -15.26 6.31
C ASN A 156 -1.37 -15.65 5.16
N GLU A 157 -1.30 -14.86 4.08
CA GLU A 157 -0.45 -15.21 2.94
C GLU A 157 0.97 -14.66 3.13
N PRO A 158 2.02 -15.51 3.13
CA PRO A 158 3.41 -15.04 3.19
C PRO A 158 3.83 -14.36 1.89
N PHE A 159 4.71 -13.36 2.00
CA PHE A 159 5.33 -12.74 0.82
C PHE A 159 6.33 -13.69 0.13
N GLU A 160 6.19 -13.89 -1.19
CA GLU A 160 7.08 -14.72 -2.01
C GLU A 160 7.02 -14.32 -3.50
N HIS A 161 8.07 -14.64 -4.26
CA HIS A 161 8.21 -14.23 -5.66
C HIS A 161 7.36 -14.99 -6.68
N ASP A 162 6.73 -16.10 -6.27
CA ASP A 162 5.73 -16.81 -7.07
C ASP A 162 4.52 -15.92 -7.37
N ARG A 163 4.13 -15.08 -6.39
CA ARG A 163 2.99 -14.17 -6.45
C ARG A 163 3.41 -12.72 -6.71
N TYR A 164 4.54 -12.29 -6.14
CA TYR A 164 4.92 -10.88 -6.13
C TYR A 164 6.24 -10.60 -6.85
N ASP A 165 6.23 -9.72 -7.84
CA ASP A 165 7.41 -9.40 -8.66
C ASP A 165 8.18 -8.17 -8.17
N ILE A 166 8.26 -8.00 -6.86
CA ILE A 166 8.91 -6.86 -6.21
C ILE A 166 9.86 -7.36 -5.14
N TYR A 167 10.86 -6.56 -4.75
CA TYR A 167 11.50 -6.73 -3.45
C TYR A 167 10.80 -5.86 -2.42
N LEU A 168 10.68 -6.34 -1.19
CA LEU A 168 10.34 -5.47 -0.07
C LEU A 168 11.60 -4.67 0.31
N VAL A 169 11.45 -3.38 0.56
CA VAL A 169 12.60 -2.51 0.90
C VAL A 169 12.33 -1.78 2.21
N ALA A 170 13.29 -1.87 3.13
CA ALA A 170 13.29 -1.14 4.39
C ALA A 170 14.66 -0.50 4.62
N ARG A 171 14.75 0.39 5.60
CA ARG A 171 15.95 1.14 5.94
C ARG A 171 16.16 1.19 7.45
N ILE A 172 17.42 1.05 7.87
CA ILE A 172 17.86 1.46 9.20
C ILE A 172 18.49 2.85 9.07
N ASP A 173 17.91 3.84 9.73
CA ASP A 173 18.46 5.19 9.79
C ASP A 173 17.93 5.96 11.01
N GLY A 174 18.48 7.14 11.22
CA GLY A 174 18.12 8.08 12.26
C GLY A 174 19.03 9.30 12.17
N TYR A 175 18.87 10.27 13.04
CA TYR A 175 19.75 11.45 13.04
C TYR A 175 21.21 11.08 13.31
N THR A 176 21.42 10.10 14.20
CA THR A 176 22.74 9.65 14.63
C THR A 176 22.91 8.14 14.49
N GLU A 177 24.16 7.69 14.56
CA GLU A 177 24.48 6.26 14.68
C GLU A 177 23.80 5.63 15.91
N LYS A 178 23.72 6.37 17.02
CA LYS A 178 23.06 5.92 18.25
C LYS A 178 21.57 5.63 18.01
N ASP A 179 20.89 6.48 17.26
CA ASP A 179 19.48 6.30 16.93
C ASP A 179 19.25 5.04 16.09
N ALA A 180 20.09 4.84 15.06
CA ALA A 180 20.06 3.65 14.22
C ALA A 180 20.30 2.36 15.01
N LEU A 181 21.31 2.34 15.89
CA LEU A 181 21.59 1.19 16.77
C LEU A 181 20.46 0.96 17.78
N ALA A 182 19.87 2.02 18.33
CA ALA A 182 18.74 1.91 19.26
C ALA A 182 17.49 1.34 18.57
N LEU A 183 17.22 1.73 17.32
CA LEU A 183 16.16 1.15 16.50
C LEU A 183 16.34 -0.37 16.35
N ILE A 184 17.54 -0.83 16.00
CA ILE A 184 17.84 -2.27 15.86
C ILE A 184 17.60 -3.00 17.20
N LYS A 185 18.08 -2.43 18.32
CA LYS A 185 17.89 -3.03 19.66
C LYS A 185 16.41 -3.19 20.01
N ARG A 186 15.59 -2.17 19.75
CA ARG A 186 14.13 -2.24 19.97
C ARG A 186 13.45 -3.26 19.07
N ALA A 187 13.92 -3.41 17.83
CA ALA A 187 13.41 -4.41 16.89
C ALA A 187 13.71 -5.86 17.32
N ILE A 188 14.84 -6.10 17.98
CA ILE A 188 15.20 -7.41 18.53
C ILE A 188 14.33 -7.71 19.75
N ALA A 189 14.21 -6.75 20.67
CA ALA A 189 13.40 -6.85 21.88
C ALA A 189 11.88 -6.90 21.61
N THR A 190 11.43 -6.70 20.37
CA THR A 190 10.01 -6.78 20.00
C THR A 190 9.38 -8.11 20.39
N ARG A 191 10.12 -9.23 20.31
CA ARG A 191 9.61 -10.56 20.65
C ARG A 191 9.30 -10.75 22.14
N GLU A 192 9.81 -9.88 22.99
CA GLU A 192 9.58 -9.88 24.44
C GLU A 192 8.43 -8.96 24.84
N THR A 193 7.94 -8.15 23.91
CA THR A 193 6.84 -7.22 24.15
C THR A 193 5.52 -7.98 24.32
N ARG A 194 4.79 -7.67 25.38
CA ARG A 194 3.55 -8.34 25.80
C ARG A 194 2.47 -7.30 26.10
N PRO A 195 1.18 -7.65 25.92
CA PRO A 195 0.09 -6.76 26.31
C PRO A 195 0.12 -6.48 27.83
N PRO A 196 -0.50 -5.38 28.29
CA PRO A 196 -1.34 -4.46 27.52
C PRO A 196 -0.53 -3.58 26.57
N TYR A 197 -1.15 -3.23 25.44
CA TYR A 197 -0.62 -2.34 24.42
C TYR A 197 -1.52 -1.11 24.27
N THR A 198 -0.94 0.01 23.86
CA THR A 198 -1.71 1.19 23.45
C THR A 198 -1.55 1.48 21.97
N LEU A 199 -2.66 1.65 21.25
CA LEU A 199 -2.69 2.19 19.89
C LEU A 199 -3.22 3.63 19.95
N VAL A 200 -2.37 4.58 19.56
CA VAL A 200 -2.73 6.01 19.48
C VAL A 200 -3.18 6.34 18.06
N LEU A 201 -4.44 6.78 17.92
CA LEU A 201 -5.04 7.20 16.65
C LEU A 201 -5.48 8.67 16.74
N ASP A 202 -4.74 9.56 16.09
CA ASP A 202 -4.96 10.99 16.16
C ASP A 202 -5.45 11.54 14.81
N ALA A 203 -6.78 11.64 14.69
CA ALA A 203 -7.44 12.22 13.54
C ALA A 203 -7.59 13.74 13.74
N LYS A 204 -7.55 14.49 12.64
CA LYS A 204 -7.56 15.96 12.69
C LYS A 204 -8.95 16.53 13.02
N ASN A 205 -9.96 15.92 12.42
CA ASN A 205 -11.38 16.18 12.63
C ASN A 205 -12.13 15.11 11.81
N GLY A 206 -12.47 13.99 12.44
CA GLY A 206 -12.81 12.74 11.75
C GLY A 206 -14.13 12.11 12.17
N PRO A 207 -14.78 11.28 11.33
CA PRO A 207 -14.41 10.91 9.96
C PRO A 207 -14.79 12.00 8.93
N ALA A 208 -13.81 12.70 8.35
CA ALA A 208 -14.04 13.75 7.36
C ALA A 208 -13.10 13.73 6.15
N ARG A 209 -12.02 12.97 6.16
CA ARG A 209 -11.06 12.91 5.04
C ARG A 209 -10.59 11.48 4.91
N PRO A 210 -10.03 11.05 3.75
CA PRO A 210 -9.55 9.68 3.61
C PRO A 210 -8.64 9.23 4.77
N GLY A 211 -7.72 10.09 5.22
CA GLY A 211 -6.85 9.82 6.36
C GLY A 211 -7.60 9.60 7.67
N ASP A 212 -8.57 10.45 7.99
CA ASP A 212 -9.43 10.31 9.18
C ASP A 212 -10.30 9.06 9.09
N ASN A 213 -10.84 8.77 7.90
CA ASN A 213 -11.64 7.57 7.65
C ASN A 213 -10.80 6.30 7.87
N TRP A 214 -9.53 6.31 7.48
CA TRP A 214 -8.64 5.18 7.73
C TRP A 214 -8.32 4.99 9.20
N LEU A 215 -8.18 6.08 9.97
CA LEU A 215 -8.00 6.02 11.42
C LEU A 215 -9.26 5.49 12.10
N HIS A 216 -10.44 5.97 11.69
CA HIS A 216 -11.72 5.49 12.21
C HIS A 216 -11.96 4.02 11.86
N ALA A 217 -11.64 3.60 10.64
CA ALA A 217 -11.70 2.19 10.26
C ALA A 217 -10.74 1.30 11.08
N ALA A 218 -9.56 1.82 11.42
CA ALA A 218 -8.63 1.11 12.32
C ALA A 218 -9.22 0.94 13.72
N TYR A 219 -9.85 2.00 14.27
CA TYR A 219 -10.56 1.95 15.55
C TYR A 219 -11.65 0.87 15.52
N LEU A 220 -12.55 0.88 14.52
CA LEU A 220 -13.63 -0.11 14.42
C LEU A 220 -13.13 -1.55 14.32
N LEU A 221 -11.99 -1.78 13.66
CA LEU A 221 -11.40 -3.12 13.50
C LEU A 221 -10.68 -3.63 14.75
N LEU A 222 -10.25 -2.74 15.65
CA LEU A 222 -9.30 -3.07 16.71
C LEU A 222 -9.79 -2.76 18.13
N LYS A 223 -10.89 -2.03 18.30
CA LYS A 223 -11.43 -1.66 19.63
C LYS A 223 -11.69 -2.85 20.56
N ASP A 224 -11.95 -4.02 19.98
CA ASP A 224 -12.21 -5.27 20.71
C ASP A 224 -11.03 -6.25 20.61
N PHE A 225 -9.84 -5.79 20.19
CA PHE A 225 -8.65 -6.64 20.06
C PHE A 225 -8.08 -6.97 21.47
N PRO A 226 -7.89 -8.25 21.82
CA PRO A 226 -7.44 -8.62 23.17
C PRO A 226 -6.11 -7.99 23.58
N GLY A 227 -6.09 -7.33 24.74
CA GLY A 227 -4.89 -6.70 25.31
C GLY A 227 -4.45 -5.42 24.61
N LEU A 228 -5.31 -4.81 23.77
CA LEU A 228 -5.08 -3.53 23.12
C LEU A 228 -6.04 -2.46 23.65
N GLU A 229 -5.49 -1.40 24.21
CA GLU A 229 -6.20 -0.16 24.49
C GLU A 229 -6.03 0.80 23.30
N ILE A 230 -7.07 1.56 22.98
CA ILE A 230 -7.01 2.58 21.92
C ILE A 230 -7.25 3.95 22.51
N GLU A 231 -6.21 4.79 22.44
CA GLU A 231 -6.31 6.23 22.67
C GLU A 231 -6.59 6.90 21.33
N ALA A 232 -7.86 7.22 21.07
CA ALA A 232 -8.27 7.85 19.82
C ALA A 232 -8.79 9.27 20.05
N SER A 233 -8.27 10.23 19.29
CA SER A 233 -8.87 11.56 19.13
C SER A 233 -9.44 11.67 17.73
N PHE A 234 -10.73 11.98 17.65
CA PHE A 234 -11.40 12.37 16.39
C PHE A 234 -11.77 13.86 16.37
N ASP A 235 -11.39 14.58 17.42
CA ASP A 235 -11.60 16.00 17.64
C ASP A 235 -10.35 16.80 17.26
N PRO A 236 -10.41 18.14 17.18
CA PRO A 236 -9.25 18.96 16.83
C PRO A 236 -8.07 18.87 17.81
N ALA A 237 -8.25 18.31 19.01
CA ALA A 237 -7.17 18.21 19.99
C ALA A 237 -6.13 17.16 19.55
N PHE A 238 -4.88 17.58 19.41
CA PHE A 238 -3.78 16.71 19.00
C PHE A 238 -3.22 15.92 20.18
N LEU A 239 -3.16 14.60 20.06
CA LEU A 239 -2.57 13.73 21.09
C LEU A 239 -1.05 13.84 21.10
N VAL A 240 -0.48 14.25 22.24
CA VAL A 240 0.97 14.48 22.42
C VAL A 240 1.66 13.46 23.31
N SER A 241 0.92 12.60 24.01
CA SER A 241 1.44 11.64 24.97
C SER A 241 0.65 10.33 24.90
N GLY A 242 1.23 9.27 25.45
CA GLY A 242 0.63 7.96 25.54
C GLY A 242 1.63 7.00 26.16
N GLU A 243 1.15 6.09 27.00
CA GLU A 243 1.98 5.09 27.67
C GLU A 243 1.92 3.77 26.89
N ARG A 244 2.98 2.95 27.01
CA ARG A 244 3.02 1.59 26.42
C ARG A 244 2.58 1.53 24.94
N VAL A 245 2.98 2.53 24.16
CA VAL A 245 2.50 2.73 22.78
C VAL A 245 3.12 1.69 21.85
N ILE A 246 2.29 0.84 21.24
CA ILE A 246 2.69 -0.13 20.21
C ILE A 246 2.39 0.35 18.78
N GLY A 247 1.44 1.27 18.65
CA GLY A 247 1.02 1.81 17.37
C GLY A 247 0.74 3.30 17.47
N TYR A 248 1.17 4.07 16.47
CA TYR A 248 0.90 5.50 16.39
C TYR A 248 0.52 5.90 14.97
N ALA A 249 -0.62 6.57 14.80
CA ALA A 249 -1.00 7.14 13.51
C ALA A 249 -1.62 8.53 13.65
N SER A 250 -1.14 9.50 12.87
CA SER A 250 -1.62 10.88 12.94
C SER A 250 -1.44 11.68 11.66
N TRP A 251 -2.00 12.88 11.62
CA TRP A 251 -1.68 13.89 10.61
C TRP A 251 -0.33 14.60 10.86
N GLY A 252 0.30 14.39 12.03
CA GLY A 252 1.54 15.05 12.42
C GLY A 252 1.47 16.57 12.20
N SER A 253 2.53 17.20 11.69
CA SER A 253 2.56 18.66 11.48
C SER A 253 1.62 19.19 10.39
N ASN A 254 0.91 18.32 9.64
CA ASN A 254 -0.22 18.75 8.80
C ASN A 254 -1.48 19.04 9.63
N ASP A 255 -1.48 18.67 10.91
CA ASP A 255 -2.41 19.19 11.91
C ASP A 255 -1.95 20.57 12.43
N PRO A 256 -2.80 21.61 12.39
CA PRO A 256 -2.45 22.93 12.95
C PRO A 256 -2.18 22.90 14.45
N ASN A 257 -2.72 21.93 15.18
CA ASN A 257 -2.56 21.77 16.63
C ASN A 257 -1.35 20.91 17.01
N TYR A 258 -0.59 20.41 16.03
CA TYR A 258 0.68 19.74 16.29
C TYR A 258 1.65 20.67 17.03
N PRO A 259 2.36 20.19 18.07
CA PRO A 259 3.27 21.01 18.86
C PRO A 259 4.40 21.58 17.99
N LYS A 260 4.47 22.91 17.91
CA LYS A 260 5.44 23.61 17.03
C LYS A 260 6.89 23.29 17.38
N ASP A 261 7.19 23.04 18.65
CA ASP A 261 8.51 22.66 19.15
C ASP A 261 8.84 21.17 18.97
N ARG A 262 7.93 20.40 18.34
CA ARG A 262 8.07 18.97 18.01
C ARG A 262 8.09 18.04 19.21
N LYS A 263 7.80 18.54 20.41
CA LYS A 263 7.82 17.71 21.61
C LYS A 263 6.61 16.81 21.65
N LEU A 264 6.88 15.51 21.61
CA LEU A 264 5.94 14.43 21.85
C LEU A 264 6.48 13.59 23.01
N TYR A 265 5.58 13.06 23.82
CA TYR A 265 5.89 12.39 25.09
C TYR A 265 5.44 10.92 25.11
N PHE A 266 5.31 10.30 23.94
CA PHE A 266 4.97 8.88 23.83
C PHE A 266 6.05 7.99 24.44
N LYS A 267 5.63 6.99 25.23
CA LYS A 267 6.48 5.90 25.71
C LYS A 267 6.30 4.69 24.82
N PHE A 268 7.07 4.64 23.74
CA PHE A 268 7.02 3.53 22.80
C PHE A 268 7.55 2.23 23.41
N LEU A 269 6.81 1.15 23.21
CA LEU A 269 7.31 -0.20 23.47
C LEU A 269 8.30 -0.64 22.38
N PRO A 270 9.22 -1.58 22.69
CA PRO A 270 9.97 -2.27 21.65
C PRO A 270 9.02 -2.88 20.60
N GLY A 271 9.32 -2.66 19.33
CA GLY A 271 8.42 -3.05 18.24
C GLY A 271 7.31 -2.06 17.92
N ALA A 272 7.23 -0.90 18.56
CA ALA A 272 6.24 0.11 18.19
C ALA A 272 6.39 0.53 16.72
N ILE A 273 5.28 0.60 15.99
CA ILE A 273 5.25 1.03 14.59
C ILE A 273 4.33 2.23 14.40
N GLY A 274 4.54 3.03 13.35
CA GLY A 274 3.66 4.15 13.09
C GLY A 274 3.57 4.62 11.65
N VAL A 275 2.60 5.48 11.40
CA VAL A 275 2.39 6.15 10.11
C VAL A 275 1.97 7.58 10.36
N THR A 276 2.55 8.53 9.62
CA THR A 276 2.06 9.91 9.65
C THR A 276 1.69 10.37 8.25
N TYR A 277 0.62 11.16 8.15
CA TYR A 277 0.21 11.78 6.89
C TYR A 277 0.92 13.12 6.65
N VAL A 278 2.23 13.15 6.93
CA VAL A 278 3.06 14.36 6.88
C VAL A 278 3.79 14.47 5.55
N SER A 279 3.73 15.66 4.98
CA SER A 279 4.43 16.00 3.74
C SER A 279 5.94 16.04 3.96
N THR A 280 6.74 15.45 3.05
CA THR A 280 8.21 15.51 3.09
C THR A 280 8.84 15.05 4.44
N SER A 281 8.17 14.12 5.14
CA SER A 281 8.54 13.69 6.50
C SER A 281 9.83 12.86 6.59
N ALA A 282 10.33 12.40 5.44
CA ALA A 282 11.61 11.72 5.27
C ALA A 282 12.49 12.44 4.24
N ARG A 283 12.41 13.77 4.15
CA ARG A 283 13.23 14.59 3.23
C ARG A 283 14.72 14.64 3.59
N THR A 284 15.04 14.31 4.84
CA THR A 284 16.37 14.38 5.42
C THR A 284 16.41 13.55 6.71
N PHE A 285 17.60 13.05 7.02
CA PHE A 285 18.00 12.49 8.31
C PHE A 285 19.07 13.37 8.97
N ILE A 286 19.23 14.62 8.51
CA ILE A 286 20.01 15.65 9.19
C ILE A 286 19.16 16.27 10.30
N GLU A 287 19.69 16.27 11.52
CA GLU A 287 19.00 16.80 12.69
C GLU A 287 18.72 18.31 12.52
N PRO A 288 17.46 18.75 12.71
CA PRO A 288 17.17 20.18 12.79
C PRO A 288 17.77 20.78 14.06
N PRO A 289 18.19 22.06 14.04
CA PRO A 289 18.65 22.75 15.24
C PRO A 289 17.63 22.64 16.39
N ALA A 290 18.09 22.58 17.63
CA ALA A 290 17.23 22.37 18.81
C ALA A 290 16.09 23.40 18.92
N HIS A 291 16.32 24.64 18.48
CA HIS A 291 15.34 25.75 18.49
C HIS A 291 14.42 25.79 17.27
N TRP A 292 14.61 24.88 16.30
CA TRP A 292 13.79 24.82 15.09
C TRP A 292 12.36 24.38 15.40
N GLN A 293 11.40 25.05 14.78
CA GLN A 293 9.97 24.78 14.95
C GLN A 293 9.29 24.51 13.61
N VAL A 294 8.30 23.61 13.62
CA VAL A 294 7.49 23.31 12.44
C VAL A 294 6.53 24.45 12.09
N ASN A 295 5.98 24.43 10.88
CA ASN A 295 4.95 25.36 10.39
C ASN A 295 5.33 26.85 10.45
N ARG A 296 6.63 27.16 10.44
CA ARG A 296 7.16 28.53 10.25
C ARG A 296 7.31 28.88 8.77
N GLY A 297 7.43 30.18 8.47
CA GLY A 297 7.59 30.67 7.09
C GLY A 297 8.86 30.18 6.39
N ARG A 298 8.92 30.32 5.05
CA ARG A 298 9.97 29.77 4.18
C ARG A 298 11.42 30.02 4.62
N LYS A 299 11.70 31.19 5.22
CA LYS A 299 13.04 31.55 5.74
C LYS A 299 13.53 30.65 6.87
N HIS A 300 12.62 29.90 7.52
CA HIS A 300 12.91 29.00 8.63
C HIS A 300 12.72 27.54 8.27
N PHE A 301 12.62 27.18 6.99
CA PHE A 301 12.49 25.76 6.62
C PHE A 301 13.78 25.00 6.94
N HIS A 302 13.64 23.81 7.54
CA HIS A 302 14.77 22.89 7.69
C HIS A 302 14.79 21.94 6.51
N GLN A 303 15.89 21.94 5.73
CA GLN A 303 16.03 21.13 4.53
C GLN A 303 14.84 21.28 3.56
N GLY A 304 14.39 22.53 3.36
CA GLY A 304 13.39 22.87 2.34
C GLY A 304 11.93 22.65 2.73
N SER A 305 11.61 22.30 3.98
CA SER A 305 10.22 22.13 4.44
C SER A 305 9.99 22.59 5.88
N PRO A 306 8.76 23.03 6.23
CA PRO A 306 8.36 23.35 7.60
C PRO A 306 7.81 22.13 8.36
N GLN A 307 7.80 20.95 7.77
CA GLN A 307 7.11 19.77 8.31
C GLN A 307 7.98 18.97 9.28
N SER A 308 7.35 18.26 10.22
CA SER A 308 8.01 17.35 11.14
C SER A 308 8.71 16.20 10.42
N LEU A 309 9.68 15.57 11.08
CA LEU A 309 10.48 14.48 10.53
C LEU A 309 10.16 13.17 11.24
N ILE A 310 10.06 12.07 10.50
CA ILE A 310 9.87 10.73 11.10
C ILE A 310 11.07 10.33 11.98
N ALA A 311 12.23 10.93 11.76
CA ALA A 311 13.42 10.73 12.59
C ALA A 311 13.25 11.26 14.03
N ASP A 312 12.35 12.23 14.26
CA ASP A 312 11.97 12.65 15.62
C ASP A 312 11.33 11.49 16.39
N LEU A 313 10.48 10.69 15.72
CA LEU A 313 9.84 9.53 16.32
C LEU A 313 10.81 8.36 16.52
N VAL A 314 11.81 8.20 15.64
CA VAL A 314 12.91 7.23 15.83
C VAL A 314 13.75 7.56 17.06
N ARG A 315 14.10 8.84 17.24
CA ARG A 315 14.78 9.35 18.45
C ARG A 315 13.92 9.10 19.70
N LEU A 316 12.62 9.34 19.61
CA LEU A 316 11.67 9.16 20.71
C LEU A 316 11.50 7.70 21.12
N GLY A 317 11.73 6.75 20.20
CA GLY A 317 11.73 5.32 20.53
C GLY A 317 10.89 4.43 19.61
N ILE A 318 10.33 4.95 18.51
CA ILE A 318 9.59 4.10 17.57
C ILE A 318 10.54 3.10 16.89
N THR A 319 10.06 1.89 16.61
CA THR A 319 10.86 0.82 15.98
C THR A 319 10.71 0.80 14.46
N GLY A 320 9.56 1.21 13.94
CA GLY A 320 9.40 1.44 12.51
C GLY A 320 8.38 2.51 12.17
N ILE A 321 8.59 3.16 11.04
CA ILE A 321 7.73 4.25 10.57
C ILE A 321 7.91 4.48 9.06
N SER A 322 6.80 4.74 8.36
CA SER A 322 6.84 5.21 6.98
C SER A 322 6.85 6.74 6.90
N GLY A 323 7.64 7.30 5.99
CA GLY A 323 7.58 8.72 5.63
C GLY A 323 7.83 8.96 4.14
N ASN A 324 8.01 10.21 3.75
CA ASN A 324 8.07 10.60 2.34
C ASN A 324 9.30 11.48 2.03
N ALA A 325 10.08 11.09 1.03
CA ALA A 325 11.27 11.81 0.54
C ALA A 325 10.95 13.17 -0.08
N TYR A 326 9.83 13.25 -0.81
CA TYR A 326 9.27 14.45 -1.41
C TYR A 326 7.77 14.56 -1.10
N GLU A 327 7.07 15.52 -1.70
CA GLU A 327 5.65 15.77 -1.46
C GLU A 327 4.78 14.54 -1.78
N PRO A 328 4.04 13.99 -0.80
CA PRO A 328 3.15 12.86 -1.01
C PRO A 328 1.73 13.27 -1.44
N TYR A 329 0.98 12.31 -1.97
CA TYR A 329 -0.47 12.34 -2.05
C TYR A 329 -0.95 11.38 -0.97
N LEU A 330 -1.99 11.79 -0.22
CA LEU A 330 -2.52 10.99 0.87
C LEU A 330 -2.82 9.53 0.47
N SER A 331 -3.32 9.32 -0.75
CA SER A 331 -3.62 7.99 -1.31
C SER A 331 -2.42 7.03 -1.41
N ALA A 332 -1.19 7.56 -1.34
CA ALA A 332 0.04 6.79 -1.36
C ALA A 332 0.64 6.54 0.04
N CYS A 333 0.07 7.11 1.09
CA CYS A 333 0.47 6.82 2.46
C CYS A 333 0.02 5.41 2.89
N ALA A 334 0.73 4.82 3.85
CA ALA A 334 0.35 3.57 4.47
C ALA A 334 -1.02 3.69 5.16
N ARG A 335 -1.86 2.67 5.03
CA ARG A 335 -3.22 2.65 5.58
C ARG A 335 -3.24 2.00 6.97
N PRO A 336 -3.52 2.73 8.07
CA PRO A 336 -3.47 2.18 9.43
C PRO A 336 -4.44 1.00 9.65
N HIS A 337 -5.62 1.04 9.04
CA HIS A 337 -6.62 -0.05 9.09
C HIS A 337 -6.17 -1.35 8.38
N LEU A 338 -5.10 -1.32 7.58
CA LEU A 338 -4.46 -2.51 7.01
C LEU A 338 -3.16 -2.87 7.73
N LEU A 339 -2.43 -1.86 8.19
CA LEU A 339 -1.13 -1.96 8.86
C LEU A 339 -1.26 -2.63 10.22
N PHE A 340 -1.99 -2.00 11.15
CA PHE A 340 -2.04 -2.44 12.55
C PHE A 340 -2.67 -3.82 12.72
N PRO A 341 -3.79 -4.17 12.03
CA PRO A 341 -4.35 -5.52 12.15
C PRO A 341 -3.39 -6.62 11.72
N ALA A 342 -2.54 -6.40 10.72
CA ALA A 342 -1.56 -7.42 10.32
C ALA A 342 -0.41 -7.54 11.32
N TYR A 343 0.13 -6.39 11.76
CA TYR A 343 1.25 -6.39 12.70
C TYR A 343 0.86 -7.00 14.06
N LEU A 344 -0.31 -6.63 14.61
CA LEU A 344 -0.86 -7.20 15.84
C LEU A 344 -1.17 -8.70 15.73
N LYS A 345 -1.51 -9.18 14.53
CA LYS A 345 -1.69 -10.61 14.25
C LYS A 345 -0.38 -11.36 14.06
N GLY A 346 0.76 -10.66 14.02
CA GLY A 346 2.09 -11.28 13.98
C GLY A 346 2.79 -11.20 12.63
N LYS A 347 2.28 -10.47 11.63
CA LYS A 347 3.06 -10.23 10.41
C LYS A 347 4.32 -9.44 10.74
N THR A 348 5.39 -9.70 9.98
CA THR A 348 6.61 -8.90 10.08
C THR A 348 6.33 -7.43 9.77
N LEU A 349 7.16 -6.55 10.29
CA LEU A 349 7.07 -5.10 10.10
C LEU A 349 6.99 -4.77 8.61
N VAL A 350 7.93 -5.29 7.81
CA VAL A 350 7.97 -4.98 6.38
C VAL A 350 6.75 -5.52 5.63
N GLU A 351 6.29 -6.74 5.93
CA GLU A 351 5.07 -7.26 5.30
C GLU A 351 3.84 -6.42 5.67
N SER A 352 3.74 -5.99 6.94
CA SER A 352 2.62 -5.18 7.42
C SER A 352 2.55 -3.83 6.70
N TYR A 353 3.70 -3.16 6.50
CA TYR A 353 3.77 -1.91 5.76
C TYR A 353 3.43 -2.09 4.28
N TYR A 354 4.05 -3.04 3.58
CA TYR A 354 3.78 -3.19 2.15
C TYR A 354 2.35 -3.68 1.86
N ARG A 355 1.70 -4.45 2.74
CA ARG A 355 0.26 -4.71 2.59
C ARG A 355 -0.60 -3.44 2.71
N SER A 356 -0.11 -2.43 3.42
CA SER A 356 -0.83 -1.19 3.68
C SER A 356 -0.49 -0.05 2.71
N LEU A 357 0.51 -0.24 1.84
CA LEU A 357 0.98 0.74 0.85
C LEU A 357 0.44 0.44 -0.54
N ALA A 358 -0.35 1.35 -1.11
CA ALA A 358 -0.99 1.13 -2.41
C ALA A 358 -0.03 1.23 -3.62
N TYR A 359 1.09 1.95 -3.46
CA TYR A 359 1.91 2.41 -4.58
C TYR A 359 3.42 2.30 -4.30
N LEU A 360 4.19 2.11 -5.38
CA LEU A 360 5.65 1.97 -5.46
C LEU A 360 6.23 2.94 -6.50
N SER A 361 7.57 3.00 -6.65
CA SER A 361 8.27 3.93 -7.55
C SER A 361 7.98 5.41 -7.26
N TRP A 362 7.87 5.76 -5.98
CA TRP A 362 7.44 7.11 -5.59
C TRP A 362 8.16 7.59 -4.33
N GLN A 363 7.51 8.32 -3.43
CA GLN A 363 8.21 9.05 -2.36
C GLN A 363 8.43 8.26 -1.08
N THR A 364 7.80 7.10 -0.92
CA THR A 364 7.74 6.39 0.35
C THR A 364 9.11 5.87 0.79
N VAL A 365 9.46 6.12 2.05
CA VAL A 365 10.60 5.53 2.76
C VAL A 365 10.05 4.77 3.96
N LEU A 366 10.54 3.55 4.18
CA LEU A 366 10.18 2.73 5.34
C LEU A 366 11.39 2.58 6.25
N LEU A 367 11.35 3.20 7.43
CA LEU A 367 12.31 2.95 8.49
C LEU A 367 11.88 1.77 9.34
N GLY A 368 12.81 0.89 9.69
CA GLY A 368 12.56 -0.22 10.59
C GLY A 368 13.35 -1.47 10.21
N ASP A 369 13.44 -2.38 11.18
CA ASP A 369 13.94 -3.73 10.92
C ASP A 369 12.85 -4.57 10.25
N PRO A 370 13.11 -5.15 9.07
CA PRO A 370 12.11 -5.92 8.35
C PRO A 370 11.62 -7.16 9.10
N LEU A 371 12.41 -7.72 10.03
CA LEU A 371 12.07 -8.95 10.76
C LEU A 371 11.37 -8.70 12.10
N ALA A 372 11.14 -7.46 12.51
CA ALA A 372 10.42 -7.17 13.75
C ALA A 372 8.97 -7.70 13.65
N SER A 373 8.51 -8.41 14.68
CA SER A 373 7.14 -8.93 14.80
C SER A 373 6.79 -9.17 16.26
N LEU A 374 5.55 -8.85 16.64
CA LEU A 374 5.03 -9.00 18.01
C LEU A 374 4.75 -10.44 18.42
N LYS A 375 4.56 -11.33 17.45
CA LYS A 375 4.29 -12.75 17.70
C LYS A 375 5.35 -13.61 17.03
N PRO A 376 5.62 -14.82 17.54
CA PRO A 376 6.35 -15.81 16.78
C PRO A 376 5.66 -16.01 15.43
N THR A 377 6.44 -15.88 14.35
CA THR A 377 6.03 -16.30 13.02
C THR A 377 6.67 -17.64 12.73
N GLU A 378 5.91 -18.57 12.19
CA GLU A 378 6.49 -19.80 11.67
C GLU A 378 7.28 -19.47 10.40
N ASN A 379 8.60 -19.61 10.52
CA ASN A 379 9.51 -19.46 9.40
C ASN A 379 9.58 -20.77 8.65
N ILE A 380 8.81 -20.88 7.56
CA ILE A 380 8.80 -22.08 6.74
C ILE A 380 9.92 -21.95 5.70
N LYS A 381 10.99 -22.73 5.89
CA LYS A 381 12.03 -22.90 4.88
C LYS A 381 11.48 -23.70 3.69
N LYS A 382 10.88 -23.01 2.72
CA LYS A 382 10.51 -23.62 1.44
C LYS A 382 11.75 -23.74 0.54
N PRO A 383 11.89 -24.84 -0.22
CA PRO A 383 12.94 -24.95 -1.22
C PRO A 383 12.86 -23.77 -2.19
N LEU A 384 14.01 -23.17 -2.49
CA LEU A 384 14.08 -22.11 -3.50
C LEU A 384 13.66 -22.71 -4.85
N LYS A 385 12.57 -22.19 -5.40
CA LYS A 385 12.12 -22.49 -6.76
C LYS A 385 12.66 -21.43 -7.72
N ASN A 386 12.80 -21.79 -8.99
CA ASN A 386 13.36 -20.91 -10.02
C ASN A 386 12.27 -20.09 -10.74
N TRP A 387 11.45 -19.39 -9.95
CA TRP A 387 10.30 -18.61 -10.44
C TRP A 387 10.73 -17.52 -11.42
N PHE A 388 11.82 -16.82 -11.12
CA PHE A 388 12.37 -15.77 -11.97
C PHE A 388 12.66 -16.31 -13.37
N THR A 389 13.38 -17.44 -13.48
CA THR A 389 13.72 -18.02 -14.79
C THR A 389 12.47 -18.51 -15.52
N GLN A 390 11.52 -19.16 -14.82
CA GLN A 390 10.27 -19.62 -15.44
C GLN A 390 9.46 -18.45 -16.00
N ARG A 391 9.27 -17.39 -15.21
CA ARG A 391 8.52 -16.19 -15.63
C ARG A 391 9.22 -15.44 -16.75
N LYS A 392 10.55 -15.35 -16.72
CA LYS A 392 11.34 -14.74 -17.79
C LYS A 392 11.21 -15.52 -19.09
N ARG A 393 11.29 -16.86 -19.05
CA ARG A 393 11.05 -17.72 -20.22
C ARG A 393 9.64 -17.55 -20.77
N ALA A 394 8.63 -17.52 -19.90
CA ALA A 394 7.24 -17.29 -20.31
C ALA A 394 7.05 -15.92 -20.99
N TYR A 395 7.71 -14.87 -20.48
CA TYR A 395 7.69 -13.55 -21.10
C TYR A 395 8.35 -13.53 -22.49
N GLU A 396 9.51 -14.15 -22.65
CA GLU A 396 10.17 -14.23 -23.95
C GLU A 396 9.41 -15.11 -24.95
N ALA A 397 8.82 -16.22 -24.50
CA ALA A 397 7.92 -17.04 -25.31
C ALA A 397 6.71 -16.23 -25.79
N ALA A 398 6.08 -15.45 -24.89
CA ALA A 398 4.95 -14.59 -25.23
C ALA A 398 5.28 -13.57 -26.34
N LYS A 399 6.51 -13.04 -26.37
CA LYS A 399 6.97 -12.17 -27.47
C LYS A 399 7.10 -12.93 -28.77
N LYS A 400 7.76 -14.09 -28.75
CA LYS A 400 8.00 -14.93 -29.94
C LYS A 400 6.70 -15.42 -30.56
N GLU A 401 5.77 -15.87 -29.72
CA GLU A 401 4.47 -16.42 -30.09
C GLU A 401 3.41 -15.35 -30.34
N LYS A 402 3.76 -14.06 -30.19
CA LYS A 402 2.82 -12.93 -30.33
C LYS A 402 1.59 -13.07 -29.43
N ASN A 403 1.77 -13.54 -28.20
CA ASN A 403 0.70 -13.60 -27.20
C ASN A 403 0.35 -12.18 -26.70
N TYR A 404 -0.38 -11.45 -27.54
CA TYR A 404 -0.67 -10.04 -27.33
C TYR A 404 -1.50 -9.75 -26.08
N LEU A 405 -2.32 -10.70 -25.62
CA LEU A 405 -3.07 -10.53 -24.37
C LEU A 405 -2.13 -10.49 -23.17
N LEU A 406 -1.23 -11.46 -23.05
CA LEU A 406 -0.25 -11.50 -21.96
C LEU A 406 0.71 -10.31 -22.05
N LEU A 407 1.17 -9.95 -23.25
CA LEU A 407 2.00 -8.77 -23.44
C LEU A 407 1.28 -7.48 -23.02
N ALA A 408 -0.01 -7.33 -23.35
CA ALA A 408 -0.80 -6.18 -22.89
C ALA A 408 -0.95 -6.14 -21.35
N GLN A 409 -1.14 -7.29 -20.71
CA GLN A 409 -1.19 -7.38 -19.25
C GLN A 409 0.13 -6.94 -18.61
N ILE A 410 1.26 -7.42 -19.15
CA ILE A 410 2.60 -7.08 -18.69
C ILE A 410 2.89 -5.58 -18.89
N GLU A 411 2.62 -5.03 -20.08
CA GLU A 411 2.81 -3.59 -20.36
C GLU A 411 1.98 -2.73 -19.40
N MET A 412 0.74 -3.11 -19.12
CA MET A 412 -0.09 -2.40 -18.15
C MET A 412 0.48 -2.49 -16.72
N HIS A 413 1.04 -3.64 -16.37
CA HIS A 413 1.66 -3.90 -15.05
C HIS A 413 2.96 -3.12 -14.83
N ILE A 414 3.75 -2.90 -15.89
CA ILE A 414 4.97 -2.08 -15.85
C ILE A 414 4.71 -0.59 -16.17
N GLY A 415 3.44 -0.18 -16.30
CA GLY A 415 3.03 1.23 -16.39
C GLY A 415 2.99 1.83 -17.80
N TRP A 416 3.01 1.01 -18.85
CA TRP A 416 2.94 1.42 -20.26
C TRP A 416 1.54 1.18 -20.86
N ALA A 417 0.54 1.88 -20.35
CA ALA A 417 -0.86 1.75 -20.78
C ALA A 417 -1.06 1.93 -22.30
N GLU A 418 -0.30 2.81 -22.94
CA GLU A 418 -0.35 3.01 -24.39
C GLU A 418 0.18 1.79 -25.17
N ARG A 419 1.28 1.19 -24.71
CA ARG A 419 1.82 -0.04 -25.31
C ARG A 419 0.85 -1.20 -25.14
N ALA A 420 0.23 -1.31 -23.96
CA ALA A 420 -0.84 -2.28 -23.71
C ALA A 420 -2.00 -2.12 -24.70
N LEU A 421 -2.49 -0.89 -24.91
CA LEU A 421 -3.55 -0.61 -25.89
C LEU A 421 -3.14 -1.03 -27.31
N ASN A 422 -1.88 -0.81 -27.70
CA ASN A 422 -1.39 -1.22 -29.02
C ASN A 422 -1.33 -2.74 -29.19
N TYR A 423 -0.98 -3.50 -28.15
CA TYR A 423 -1.07 -4.96 -28.20
C TYR A 423 -2.52 -5.45 -28.30
N LEU A 424 -3.46 -4.81 -27.61
CA LEU A 424 -4.89 -5.16 -27.73
C LEU A 424 -5.45 -4.87 -29.14
N LYS A 425 -4.92 -3.85 -29.84
CA LYS A 425 -5.24 -3.62 -31.25
C LYS A 425 -4.79 -4.78 -32.12
N LYS A 426 -3.51 -5.20 -31.99
CA LYS A 426 -2.96 -6.34 -32.73
C LYS A 426 -3.71 -7.65 -32.43
N LEU A 427 -4.08 -7.87 -31.17
CA LEU A 427 -4.88 -9.03 -30.76
C LEU A 427 -6.21 -9.10 -31.52
N ARG A 428 -6.92 -7.98 -31.60
CA ARG A 428 -8.21 -7.91 -32.30
C ARG A 428 -8.05 -8.07 -33.81
N GLU A 429 -7.00 -7.49 -34.39
CA GLU A 429 -6.68 -7.65 -35.82
C GLU A 429 -6.42 -9.11 -36.17
N GLU A 430 -5.76 -9.88 -35.30
CA GLU A 430 -5.46 -11.29 -35.54
C GLU A 430 -6.66 -12.23 -35.28
N LYS A 431 -7.47 -11.96 -34.24
CA LYS A 431 -8.55 -12.87 -33.80
C LYS A 431 -9.95 -12.46 -34.24
N GLY A 432 -10.12 -11.28 -34.86
CA GLY A 432 -11.42 -10.73 -35.23
C GLY A 432 -12.29 -10.24 -34.05
N GLY A 433 -11.80 -10.35 -32.82
CA GLY A 433 -12.53 -10.01 -31.60
C GLY A 433 -11.62 -9.97 -30.38
N LEU A 434 -12.20 -9.71 -29.20
CA LEU A 434 -11.46 -9.62 -27.94
C LEU A 434 -11.99 -10.60 -26.90
N PRO A 435 -11.11 -11.30 -26.18
CA PRO A 435 -11.53 -12.13 -25.06
C PRO A 435 -11.92 -11.26 -23.84
N PRO A 436 -12.72 -11.76 -22.88
CA PRO A 436 -13.16 -11.01 -21.70
C PRO A 436 -12.03 -10.29 -20.94
N GLN A 437 -10.87 -10.93 -20.82
CA GLN A 437 -9.71 -10.38 -20.12
C GLN A 437 -9.16 -9.11 -20.77
N ALA A 438 -9.29 -8.94 -22.10
CA ALA A 438 -8.86 -7.74 -22.79
C ALA A 438 -9.71 -6.52 -22.39
N TYR A 439 -11.01 -6.71 -22.15
CA TYR A 439 -11.90 -5.64 -21.70
C TYR A 439 -11.54 -5.16 -20.28
N ASN A 440 -11.07 -6.05 -19.40
CA ASN A 440 -10.58 -5.65 -18.07
C ASN A 440 -9.38 -4.69 -18.18
N ILE A 441 -8.47 -4.95 -19.13
CA ILE A 441 -7.31 -4.09 -19.39
C ILE A 441 -7.78 -2.75 -19.97
N LEU A 442 -8.70 -2.74 -20.93
CA LEU A 442 -9.27 -1.51 -21.51
C LEU A 442 -9.99 -0.66 -20.47
N PHE A 443 -10.77 -1.29 -19.60
CA PHE A 443 -11.44 -0.61 -18.49
C PHE A 443 -10.41 0.02 -17.55
N LYS A 444 -9.34 -0.70 -17.20
CA LYS A 444 -8.25 -0.17 -16.38
C LYS A 444 -7.55 1.02 -17.05
N ILE A 445 -7.27 0.93 -18.35
CA ILE A 445 -6.70 2.04 -19.14
C ILE A 445 -7.64 3.25 -19.08
N ALA A 446 -8.93 3.09 -19.38
CA ALA A 446 -9.92 4.17 -19.36
C ALA A 446 -10.12 4.78 -17.96
N ARG A 447 -9.99 3.98 -16.90
CA ARG A 447 -10.11 4.43 -15.52
C ARG A 447 -8.92 5.28 -15.11
N GLU A 448 -7.71 4.81 -15.39
CA GLU A 448 -6.46 5.32 -14.82
C GLU A 448 -5.73 6.34 -15.72
N ASN A 449 -6.00 6.34 -17.03
CA ASN A 449 -5.25 7.13 -18.01
C ASN A 449 -6.16 8.09 -18.78
N LYS A 450 -6.34 9.30 -18.24
CA LYS A 450 -7.23 10.32 -18.82
C LYS A 450 -6.96 10.60 -20.31
N ASN A 451 -5.69 10.64 -20.70
CA ASN A 451 -5.28 10.95 -22.08
C ASN A 451 -5.57 9.81 -23.07
N LEU A 452 -5.90 8.60 -22.59
CA LEU A 452 -6.21 7.44 -23.43
C LEU A 452 -7.71 7.13 -23.51
N GLU A 453 -8.56 7.80 -22.72
CA GLU A 453 -10.01 7.55 -22.67
C GLU A 453 -10.66 7.61 -24.07
N ASN A 454 -10.43 8.67 -24.83
CA ASN A 454 -11.00 8.83 -26.17
C ASN A 454 -10.46 7.79 -27.17
N ARG A 455 -9.22 7.34 -26.99
CA ARG A 455 -8.63 6.28 -27.83
C ARG A 455 -9.28 4.93 -27.53
N VAL A 456 -9.56 4.62 -26.27
CA VAL A 456 -10.32 3.42 -25.88
C VAL A 456 -11.76 3.51 -26.39
N LEU A 457 -12.40 4.68 -26.28
CA LEU A 457 -13.75 4.90 -26.79
C LEU A 457 -13.84 4.67 -28.30
N LEU A 458 -12.90 5.24 -29.06
CA LEU A 458 -12.83 5.03 -30.52
C LEU A 458 -12.54 3.56 -30.86
N PHE A 459 -11.63 2.94 -30.11
CA PHE A 459 -11.30 1.53 -30.28
C PHE A 459 -12.54 0.64 -30.12
N LEU A 460 -13.44 0.93 -29.18
CA LEU A 460 -14.63 0.13 -28.88
C LEU A 460 -15.90 0.55 -29.65
N LYS A 461 -15.85 1.57 -30.52
CA LYS A 461 -17.04 2.25 -31.07
C LYS A 461 -18.09 1.29 -31.68
N ASN A 462 -17.64 0.27 -32.41
CA ASN A 462 -18.49 -0.68 -33.13
C ASN A 462 -18.42 -2.11 -32.54
N ASP A 463 -17.87 -2.26 -31.34
CA ASP A 463 -17.78 -3.55 -30.68
C ASP A 463 -19.12 -3.88 -30.00
N PRO A 464 -19.82 -4.96 -30.43
CA PRO A 464 -21.15 -5.29 -29.92
C PRO A 464 -21.12 -5.92 -28.52
N ALA A 465 -19.95 -6.31 -28.02
CA ALA A 465 -19.83 -6.98 -26.72
C ALA A 465 -20.38 -6.09 -25.59
N GLU A 466 -21.09 -6.69 -24.65
CA GLU A 466 -21.63 -5.96 -23.50
C GLU A 466 -20.52 -5.28 -22.68
N ASN A 467 -19.36 -5.92 -22.54
CA ASN A 467 -18.19 -5.33 -21.89
C ASN A 467 -17.71 -4.05 -22.59
N ALA A 468 -17.73 -4.03 -23.94
CA ALA A 468 -17.38 -2.84 -24.70
C ALA A 468 -18.35 -1.68 -24.42
N ARG A 469 -19.65 -2.00 -24.38
CA ARG A 469 -20.72 -1.05 -24.06
C ARG A 469 -20.59 -0.50 -22.63
N VAL A 470 -20.31 -1.35 -21.65
CA VAL A 470 -20.01 -0.95 -20.26
C VAL A 470 -18.83 0.02 -20.19
N ILE A 471 -17.72 -0.27 -20.88
CA ILE A 471 -16.54 0.62 -20.89
C ILE A 471 -16.86 1.96 -21.57
N ARG A 472 -17.55 1.96 -22.70
CA ARG A 472 -17.98 3.18 -23.40
C ARG A 472 -18.88 4.03 -22.50
N ALA A 473 -19.88 3.41 -21.87
CA ALA A 473 -20.78 4.07 -20.93
C ALA A 473 -20.02 4.66 -19.74
N PHE A 474 -19.04 3.94 -19.19
CA PHE A 474 -18.16 4.45 -18.14
C PHE A 474 -17.34 5.68 -18.58
N ILE A 475 -16.82 5.68 -19.81
CA ILE A 475 -16.11 6.85 -20.36
C ILE A 475 -17.07 8.03 -20.52
N TYR A 476 -18.27 7.82 -21.05
CA TYR A 476 -19.28 8.88 -21.15
C TYR A 476 -19.71 9.42 -19.78
N LEU A 477 -19.80 8.57 -18.76
CA LEU A 477 -20.05 8.99 -17.38
C LEU A 477 -18.96 9.94 -16.88
N LYS A 478 -17.68 9.61 -17.07
CA LYS A 478 -16.55 10.48 -16.70
C LYS A 478 -16.59 11.82 -17.44
N GLN A 479 -17.09 11.82 -18.67
CA GLN A 479 -17.28 13.02 -19.50
C GLN A 479 -18.61 13.74 -19.24
N LYS A 480 -19.44 13.26 -18.30
CA LYS A 480 -20.79 13.77 -18.01
C LYS A 480 -21.73 13.80 -19.23
N LYS A 481 -21.55 12.88 -20.19
CA LYS A 481 -22.34 12.75 -21.42
C LYS A 481 -23.46 11.72 -21.24
N TYR A 482 -24.44 12.02 -20.39
CA TYR A 482 -25.47 11.07 -19.96
C TYR A 482 -26.38 10.56 -21.10
N ALA A 483 -26.77 11.42 -22.05
CA ALA A 483 -27.57 11.00 -23.20
C ALA A 483 -26.83 10.00 -24.11
N TRP A 484 -25.52 10.20 -24.30
CA TRP A 484 -24.67 9.25 -25.05
C TRP A 484 -24.52 7.92 -24.32
N MET A 485 -24.39 7.99 -23.00
CA MET A 485 -24.32 6.82 -22.12
C MET A 485 -25.60 5.99 -22.17
N GLU A 486 -26.76 6.65 -22.15
CA GLU A 486 -28.06 5.99 -22.28
C GLU A 486 -28.21 5.33 -23.66
N LYS A 487 -27.85 6.03 -24.74
CA LYS A 487 -27.91 5.51 -26.11
C LYS A 487 -27.17 4.19 -26.29
N VAL A 488 -26.05 3.99 -25.60
CA VAL A 488 -25.27 2.74 -25.62
C VAL A 488 -26.11 1.52 -25.17
N PHE A 489 -27.12 1.71 -24.32
CA PHE A 489 -27.98 0.65 -23.80
C PHE A 489 -29.37 0.59 -24.44
N LEU A 490 -29.76 1.57 -25.28
CA LEU A 490 -31.03 1.55 -26.00
C LEU A 490 -31.03 0.55 -27.17
N GLU A 491 -29.87 0.32 -27.80
CA GLU A 491 -29.73 -0.60 -28.94
C GLU A 491 -29.87 -2.08 -28.54
N THR A 492 -29.53 -2.43 -27.31
CA THR A 492 -29.69 -3.78 -26.77
C THR A 492 -29.83 -3.71 -25.26
N PRO A 493 -30.89 -4.31 -24.67
CA PRO A 493 -31.11 -4.24 -23.22
C PRO A 493 -29.89 -4.71 -22.40
N PRO A 494 -29.58 -4.03 -21.28
CA PRO A 494 -28.53 -4.46 -20.36
C PRO A 494 -28.88 -5.81 -19.71
N LYS A 495 -27.87 -6.66 -19.49
CA LYS A 495 -28.01 -7.98 -18.86
C LYS A 495 -27.19 -8.11 -17.58
N THR A 496 -26.09 -7.38 -17.50
CA THR A 496 -25.15 -7.38 -16.36
C THR A 496 -25.51 -6.33 -15.31
N ALA A 497 -25.13 -6.60 -14.06
CA ALA A 497 -25.31 -5.67 -12.95
C ALA A 497 -24.60 -4.33 -13.23
N GLU A 498 -23.39 -4.36 -13.77
CA GLU A 498 -22.60 -3.19 -14.14
C GLU A 498 -23.28 -2.34 -15.21
N ALA A 499 -23.94 -2.96 -16.20
CA ALA A 499 -24.69 -2.25 -17.23
C ALA A 499 -25.96 -1.58 -16.67
N PHE A 500 -26.75 -2.29 -15.84
CA PHE A 500 -27.90 -1.70 -15.13
C PHE A 500 -27.47 -0.53 -14.25
N PHE A 501 -26.37 -0.69 -13.51
CA PHE A 501 -25.83 0.33 -12.62
C PHE A 501 -25.43 1.59 -13.40
N LEU A 502 -24.68 1.43 -14.49
CA LEU A 502 -24.28 2.54 -15.36
C LEU A 502 -25.49 3.22 -15.98
N LEU A 503 -26.47 2.48 -16.51
CA LEU A 503 -27.71 3.07 -17.02
C LEU A 503 -28.48 3.85 -15.95
N GLY A 504 -28.56 3.33 -14.72
CA GLY A 504 -29.12 4.04 -13.58
C GLY A 504 -28.41 5.36 -13.29
N LYS A 505 -27.07 5.39 -13.35
CA LYS A 505 -26.29 6.64 -13.24
C LYS A 505 -26.54 7.61 -14.40
N ALA A 506 -26.75 7.11 -15.61
CA ALA A 506 -27.13 7.95 -16.75
C ALA A 506 -28.49 8.62 -16.51
N ARG A 507 -29.51 7.86 -16.10
CA ARG A 507 -30.84 8.36 -15.76
C ARG A 507 -30.80 9.38 -14.63
N LEU A 508 -30.00 9.14 -13.59
CA LEU A 508 -29.80 10.11 -12.52
C LEU A 508 -29.22 11.44 -13.05
N GLY A 509 -28.22 11.37 -13.94
CA GLY A 509 -27.64 12.55 -14.60
C GLY A 509 -28.63 13.30 -15.51
N LEU A 510 -29.62 12.60 -16.05
CA LEU A 510 -30.74 13.15 -16.84
C LEU A 510 -31.92 13.59 -15.97
N LYS A 511 -31.80 13.55 -14.63
CA LYS A 511 -32.85 13.89 -13.65
C LYS A 511 -34.08 12.97 -13.69
N ASP A 512 -33.95 11.77 -14.27
CA ASP A 512 -34.98 10.72 -14.24
C ASP A 512 -34.82 9.87 -12.97
N CYS A 513 -35.33 10.43 -11.87
CA CYS A 513 -35.10 9.95 -10.52
C CYS A 513 -35.66 8.55 -10.24
N GLU A 514 -36.90 8.29 -10.66
CA GLU A 514 -37.58 7.04 -10.36
C GLU A 514 -36.92 5.86 -11.05
N ASN A 515 -36.60 6.02 -12.34
CA ASN A 515 -35.93 4.96 -13.11
C ASN A 515 -34.48 4.78 -12.67
N ALA A 516 -33.78 5.86 -12.30
CA ALA A 516 -32.41 5.77 -11.79
C ALA A 516 -32.30 4.86 -10.57
N ILE A 517 -33.16 5.07 -9.56
CA ILE A 517 -33.15 4.27 -8.33
C ILE A 517 -33.52 2.82 -8.63
N LYS A 518 -34.59 2.58 -9.41
CA LYS A 518 -35.02 1.22 -9.81
C LYS A 518 -33.89 0.44 -10.50
N LEU A 519 -33.15 1.09 -11.39
CA LEU A 519 -32.03 0.47 -12.12
C LEU A 519 -30.84 0.16 -11.21
N ILE A 520 -30.48 1.07 -10.29
CA ILE A 520 -29.40 0.84 -9.33
C ILE A 520 -29.77 -0.29 -8.35
N GLU A 521 -31.02 -0.33 -7.88
CA GLU A 521 -31.51 -1.41 -7.02
C GLU A 521 -31.54 -2.75 -7.75
N LYS A 522 -31.93 -2.76 -9.03
CA LYS A 522 -31.84 -3.95 -9.88
C LYS A 522 -30.41 -4.44 -10.03
N ALA A 523 -29.44 -3.53 -10.21
CA ALA A 523 -28.02 -3.89 -10.24
C ALA A 523 -27.55 -4.51 -8.93
N ILE A 524 -27.96 -3.96 -7.79
CA ILE A 524 -27.66 -4.50 -6.45
C ILE A 524 -28.34 -5.86 -6.24
N ALA A 525 -29.57 -6.05 -6.69
CA ALA A 525 -30.26 -7.34 -6.59
C ALA A 525 -29.55 -8.45 -7.39
N LEU A 526 -28.98 -8.10 -8.56
CA LEU A 526 -28.17 -9.03 -9.35
C LEU A 526 -26.80 -9.32 -8.73
N LYS A 527 -26.24 -8.37 -7.98
CA LYS A 527 -24.91 -8.50 -7.37
C LYS A 527 -24.85 -7.83 -5.99
N PRO A 528 -25.42 -8.46 -4.94
CA PRO A 528 -25.55 -7.84 -3.61
C PRO A 528 -24.22 -7.57 -2.90
N ASP A 529 -23.16 -8.27 -3.29
CA ASP A 529 -21.81 -8.13 -2.77
C ASP A 529 -21.00 -7.02 -3.45
N ALA A 530 -21.54 -6.39 -4.50
CA ALA A 530 -20.94 -5.22 -5.15
C ALA A 530 -21.15 -3.96 -4.28
N TRP A 531 -20.46 -3.91 -3.14
CA TRP A 531 -20.54 -2.81 -2.17
C TRP A 531 -20.28 -1.42 -2.77
N GLY A 532 -19.54 -1.34 -3.89
CA GLY A 532 -19.33 -0.09 -4.64
C GLY A 532 -20.60 0.52 -5.24
N PHE A 533 -21.71 -0.21 -5.34
CA PHE A 533 -22.98 0.33 -5.84
C PHE A 533 -23.77 1.10 -4.78
N TYR A 534 -23.59 0.78 -3.51
CA TYR A 534 -24.36 1.36 -2.41
C TYR A 534 -24.07 2.84 -2.14
N PRO A 535 -22.82 3.35 -2.22
CA PRO A 535 -22.54 4.79 -2.15
C PRO A 535 -23.25 5.59 -3.25
N ASP A 536 -23.35 5.04 -4.45
CA ASP A 536 -24.07 5.67 -5.56
C ASP A 536 -25.60 5.57 -5.38
N LEU A 537 -26.12 4.48 -4.79
CA LEU A 537 -27.52 4.40 -4.38
C LEU A 537 -27.86 5.47 -3.31
N TYR A 538 -26.99 5.65 -2.31
CA TYR A 538 -27.11 6.73 -1.32
C TYR A 538 -27.23 8.09 -1.99
N LYS A 539 -26.33 8.41 -2.93
CA LYS A 539 -26.36 9.67 -3.69
C LYS A 539 -27.63 9.82 -4.51
N ALA A 540 -28.08 8.76 -5.18
CA ALA A 540 -29.30 8.77 -5.98
C ALA A 540 -30.54 9.04 -5.11
N LEU A 541 -30.70 8.30 -4.01
CA LEU A 541 -31.81 8.48 -3.07
C LEU A 541 -31.85 9.90 -2.50
N LYS A 542 -30.69 10.44 -2.12
CA LYS A 542 -30.59 11.80 -1.61
C LYS A 542 -30.96 12.84 -2.67
N ALA A 543 -30.42 12.72 -3.88
CA ALA A 543 -30.71 13.63 -4.99
C ALA A 543 -32.21 13.62 -5.37
N CYS A 544 -32.88 12.49 -5.16
CA CYS A 544 -34.31 12.31 -5.44
C CYS A 544 -35.22 12.50 -4.21
N GLY A 545 -34.70 13.09 -3.12
CA GLY A 545 -35.49 13.47 -1.95
C GLY A 545 -35.83 12.34 -0.96
N GLN A 546 -35.36 11.10 -1.19
CA GLN A 546 -35.62 9.94 -0.31
C GLN A 546 -34.64 9.89 0.88
N LYS A 547 -34.67 10.94 1.73
CA LYS A 547 -33.70 11.18 2.80
C LYS A 547 -33.57 10.02 3.79
N GLU A 548 -34.68 9.47 4.28
CA GLU A 548 -34.64 8.39 5.28
C GLU A 548 -33.98 7.11 4.74
N ARG A 549 -34.27 6.74 3.49
CA ARG A 549 -33.64 5.59 2.84
C ARG A 549 -32.14 5.82 2.63
N ALA A 550 -31.76 7.04 2.24
CA ALA A 550 -30.36 7.41 2.10
C ALA A 550 -29.62 7.30 3.45
N GLU A 551 -30.15 7.87 4.53
CA GLU A 551 -29.49 7.80 5.84
C GLU A 551 -29.38 6.37 6.39
N ARG A 552 -30.36 5.49 6.13
CA ARG A 552 -30.22 4.06 6.48
C ARG A 552 -29.05 3.38 5.76
N ILE A 553 -28.86 3.66 4.47
CA ILE A 553 -27.73 3.11 3.70
C ILE A 553 -26.41 3.67 4.23
N LYS A 554 -26.34 4.98 4.44
CA LYS A 554 -25.13 5.64 4.97
C LYS A 554 -24.73 5.07 6.34
N ALA A 555 -25.67 4.94 7.26
CA ALA A 555 -25.42 4.36 8.58
C ALA A 555 -24.85 2.94 8.48
N LYS A 556 -25.40 2.09 7.59
CA LYS A 556 -24.89 0.74 7.36
C LYS A 556 -23.47 0.74 6.80
N LEU A 557 -23.18 1.59 5.81
CA LEU A 557 -21.87 1.63 5.15
C LEU A 557 -20.77 2.15 6.08
N LEU A 558 -21.06 3.11 6.96
CA LEU A 558 -20.10 3.66 7.93
C LEU A 558 -19.68 2.65 9.02
N GLN A 559 -20.46 1.59 9.23
CA GLN A 559 -20.10 0.49 10.14
C GLN A 559 -19.22 -0.59 9.48
N MET A 560 -18.91 -0.45 8.19
CA MET A 560 -18.14 -1.43 7.43
C MET A 560 -16.73 -0.91 7.13
N PRO A 561 -15.73 -1.19 7.99
CA PRO A 561 -14.38 -0.61 7.87
C PRO A 561 -13.66 -1.01 6.56
N PHE A 562 -14.00 -2.16 5.97
CA PHE A 562 -13.46 -2.57 4.66
C PHE A 562 -13.96 -1.69 3.50
N LEU A 563 -14.98 -0.85 3.71
CA LEU A 563 -15.52 0.11 2.75
C LEU A 563 -15.04 1.54 2.99
N THR A 564 -14.02 1.74 3.82
CA THR A 564 -13.52 3.07 4.21
C THR A 564 -13.16 4.00 3.03
N GLU A 565 -12.71 3.43 1.91
CA GLU A 565 -12.42 4.19 0.68
C GLU A 565 -13.67 4.88 0.09
N PHE A 566 -14.87 4.33 0.35
CA PHE A 566 -16.14 4.89 -0.11
C PHE A 566 -16.78 5.87 0.88
N TRP A 567 -16.32 5.95 2.13
CA TRP A 567 -16.97 6.80 3.14
C TRP A 567 -16.94 8.28 2.80
N LEU A 568 -15.95 8.75 2.03
CA LEU A 568 -15.91 10.13 1.56
C LEU A 568 -17.10 10.47 0.65
N GLU A 569 -17.64 9.47 -0.05
CA GLU A 569 -18.79 9.62 -0.95
C GLU A 569 -20.12 9.76 -0.20
N LEU A 570 -20.13 9.48 1.11
CA LEU A 570 -21.31 9.53 1.98
C LEU A 570 -21.45 10.87 2.72
N LYS A 571 -20.70 11.87 2.29
CA LYS A 571 -20.73 13.20 2.88
C LYS A 571 -21.92 14.03 2.38
N ASN A 572 -22.32 14.95 3.25
CA ASN A 572 -23.43 15.87 3.01
C ASN A 572 -23.16 16.84 1.88
#